data_AF-A0A3B3T7M9-F1
#
_entry.id   AF-A0A3B3T7M9-F1
#
_cell.length_a   1.000
_cell.length_b   1.000
_cell.length_c   1.000
_cell.angle_alpha   90.00
_cell.angle_beta   90.00
_cell.angle_gamma   90.00
#
_symmetry.space_group_name_H-M   'P 1'
#
loop_
_entity.id
_entity.type
_entity.pdbx_description
1 polymer ?
#
loop_
_entity_poly.entity_id
_entity_poly.type
_entity_poly.pdbx_seq_one_letter_code
_entity_poly.pdbx_strand_id
1 'polypeptide(L)'
;PEYSSGFKFSFVLIQLECHLPESNDKYKLIALHFYANFTIICPPSPDSCRLTLDPNTANRNLRLSEFNRVVTWEGCMQPYADHPERFNSNGQVLCTEGLTGCCYWEVEWSGQQFGIALAYKGIGRQEGSNDSMYGQNDKSWCFKYNPGGYYSYNYSFCHNNETIQVQTTFTEPLYPGIYLYGGTAKLC
;
A
#
# COMPACT_ATOMS: atom_id res chain seq x y z
N PRO A 1 19.95 16.96 8.92
CA PRO A 1 18.93 17.52 8.00
C PRO A 1 17.54 17.00 8.40
N GLU A 2 16.78 17.85 9.08
CA GLU A 2 15.40 17.58 9.47
C GLU A 2 14.54 17.47 8.21
N TYR A 3 14.09 16.26 7.86
CA TYR A 3 13.06 16.07 6.84
C TYR A 3 11.69 16.37 7.47
N SER A 4 11.45 17.65 7.73
CA SER A 4 10.15 18.20 8.09
C SER A 4 9.35 18.46 6.81
N SER A 5 8.46 17.54 6.45
CA SER A 5 7.20 17.84 5.76
C SER A 5 6.32 16.59 5.79
N GLY A 6 5.33 16.60 6.69
CA GLY A 6 4.25 15.61 6.69
C GLY A 6 3.33 15.90 5.53
N PHE A 7 3.47 15.13 4.45
CA PHE A 7 2.53 15.19 3.34
C PHE A 7 1.40 14.22 3.66
N LYS A 8 0.18 14.76 3.83
CA LYS A 8 -1.02 13.95 4.02
C LYS A 8 -1.70 13.78 2.66
N PHE A 9 -2.03 12.56 2.24
CA PHE A 9 -3.00 12.31 1.16
C PHE A 9 -4.11 11.45 1.75
N SER A 10 -5.33 11.67 1.29
CA SER A 10 -6.49 10.89 1.72
C SER A 10 -6.83 9.90 0.62
N PHE A 11 -6.81 8.59 0.88
CA PHE A 11 -7.08 7.60 -0.14
C PHE A 11 -8.54 7.15 -0.08
N VAL A 12 -9.31 7.31 -1.14
CA VAL A 12 -10.72 6.86 -1.15
C VAL A 12 -10.85 5.52 -1.87
N LEU A 13 -10.77 4.37 -1.20
CA LEU A 13 -11.15 3.14 -1.89
C LEU A 13 -12.67 3.05 -2.01
N ILE A 14 -13.16 3.17 -3.24
CA ILE A 14 -14.56 2.96 -3.58
C ILE A 14 -14.66 1.61 -4.28
N GLN A 15 -14.93 0.54 -3.53
CA GLN A 15 -15.25 -0.75 -4.13
C GLN A 15 -16.75 -0.78 -4.45
N LEU A 16 -17.14 -0.62 -5.71
CA LEU A 16 -18.51 -0.88 -6.14
C LEU A 16 -18.69 -2.40 -6.27
N GLU A 17 -19.52 -2.98 -5.40
CA GLU A 17 -19.93 -4.38 -5.50
C GLU A 17 -20.67 -4.62 -6.83
N CYS A 18 -19.96 -5.15 -7.81
CA CYS A 18 -20.60 -5.83 -8.93
C CYS A 18 -19.77 -7.08 -9.26
N HIS A 19 -20.20 -8.22 -8.71
CA HIS A 19 -19.81 -9.56 -9.16
C HIS A 19 -18.30 -9.71 -9.43
N LEU A 20 -17.48 -9.52 -8.40
CA LEU A 20 -16.17 -10.16 -8.40
C LEU A 20 -16.42 -11.67 -8.33
N PRO A 21 -15.87 -12.48 -9.25
CA PRO A 21 -16.09 -13.91 -9.24
C PRO A 21 -15.64 -14.43 -7.88
N GLU A 22 -16.53 -15.20 -7.23
CA GLU A 22 -16.30 -15.85 -5.95
C GLU A 22 -14.99 -16.65 -5.99
N SER A 23 -13.91 -16.01 -5.54
CA SER A 23 -12.66 -16.64 -5.22
C SER A 23 -12.25 -16.03 -3.88
N ASN A 24 -12.23 -16.89 -2.87
CA ASN A 24 -12.38 -16.67 -1.44
C ASN A 24 -11.25 -15.88 -0.74
N ASP A 25 -10.52 -15.02 -1.45
CA ASP A 25 -9.37 -14.30 -0.89
C ASP A 25 -9.59 -12.80 -0.91
N LYS A 26 -10.01 -12.31 0.26
CA LYS A 26 -10.20 -10.89 0.57
C LYS A 26 -8.97 -10.05 0.19
N TYR A 27 -9.19 -8.82 -0.27
CA TYR A 27 -8.12 -7.86 -0.52
C TYR A 27 -7.45 -7.46 0.79
N LYS A 28 -6.12 -7.54 0.88
CA LYS A 28 -5.35 -7.05 2.03
C LYS A 28 -4.47 -5.90 1.55
N LEU A 29 -4.46 -4.81 2.31
CA LEU A 29 -3.90 -3.52 1.86
C LEU A 29 -2.59 -3.14 2.58
N ILE A 30 -1.79 -2.33 1.89
CA ILE A 30 -0.60 -1.53 2.23
C ILE A 30 0.71 -2.30 2.40
N ALA A 31 1.63 -2.04 1.48
CA ALA A 31 3.08 -2.00 1.73
C ALA A 31 3.63 -0.68 1.25
N LEU A 32 4.69 -0.31 1.94
CA LEU A 32 5.52 0.83 1.67
C LEU A 32 6.55 0.53 0.59
N HIS A 33 7.04 1.60 -0.01
CA HIS A 33 8.34 1.64 -0.67
C HIS A 33 9.21 2.71 0.03
N PHE A 34 10.53 2.54 -0.08
CA PHE A 34 11.60 3.01 0.79
C PHE A 34 11.55 4.45 1.34
N TYR A 35 12.09 4.63 2.56
CA TYR A 35 12.37 5.91 3.21
C TYR A 35 11.16 6.76 3.60
N ALA A 36 10.02 6.13 3.87
CA ALA A 36 8.87 6.83 4.43
C ALA A 36 8.26 6.13 5.65
N ASN A 37 7.79 6.95 6.58
CA ASN A 37 6.95 6.53 7.70
C ASN A 37 5.49 6.73 7.30
N PHE A 38 4.61 5.86 7.75
CA PHE A 38 3.18 5.93 7.43
C PHE A 38 2.32 5.72 8.66
N THR A 39 1.19 6.40 8.66
CA THR A 39 0.13 6.26 9.66
C THR A 39 -1.18 6.00 8.95
N ILE A 40 -1.82 4.88 9.27
CA ILE A 40 -3.19 4.59 8.83
C ILE A 40 -4.16 5.42 9.68
N ILE A 41 -4.99 6.20 9.00
CA ILE A 41 -6.00 7.05 9.60
C ILE A 41 -7.38 6.49 9.25
N CYS A 42 -8.21 6.31 10.27
CA CYS A 42 -9.61 5.93 10.13
C CYS A 42 -10.49 7.16 10.36
N PRO A 43 -10.92 7.87 9.31
CA PRO A 43 -11.74 9.07 9.44
C PRO A 43 -13.14 8.73 9.98
N PRO A 44 -13.85 9.68 10.63
CA PRO A 44 -15.20 9.47 11.12
C PRO A 44 -16.20 9.55 9.94
N SER A 45 -16.39 8.43 9.23
CA SER A 45 -17.32 8.28 8.12
C SER A 45 -18.04 6.92 8.22
N PRO A 46 -19.31 6.79 7.79
CA PRO A 46 -20.00 5.50 7.75
C PRO A 46 -19.27 4.43 6.93
N ASP A 47 -18.55 4.85 5.90
CA ASP A 47 -17.81 3.96 5.00
C ASP A 47 -16.37 3.72 5.47
N SER A 48 -15.95 4.24 6.64
CA SER A 48 -14.56 4.13 7.07
C SER A 48 -14.19 2.75 7.59
N CYS A 49 -12.99 2.31 7.21
CA CYS A 49 -12.42 1.04 7.60
C CYS A 49 -11.33 1.22 8.63
N ARG A 50 -11.42 0.45 9.71
CA ARG A 50 -10.33 0.28 10.67
C ARG A 50 -9.38 -0.79 10.15
N LEU A 51 -8.21 -0.36 9.68
CA LEU A 51 -7.16 -1.27 9.21
C LEU A 51 -6.04 -1.37 10.24
N THR A 52 -5.51 -2.57 10.40
CA THR A 52 -4.37 -2.88 11.26
C THR A 52 -3.34 -3.68 10.48
N LEU A 53 -2.07 -3.34 10.62
CA LEU A 53 -0.97 -4.02 9.93
C LEU A 53 -0.68 -5.37 10.59
N ASP A 54 -0.47 -6.40 9.77
CA ASP A 54 -0.21 -7.76 10.22
C ASP A 54 1.31 -7.97 10.46
N PRO A 55 1.77 -8.10 11.72
CA PRO A 55 3.18 -8.30 12.04
C PRO A 55 3.75 -9.61 11.51
N ASN A 56 2.91 -10.59 11.17
CA ASN A 56 3.36 -11.86 10.58
C ASN A 56 3.74 -11.71 9.10
N THR A 57 3.24 -10.65 8.45
CA THR A 57 3.54 -10.34 7.05
C THR A 57 4.66 -9.31 6.91
N ALA A 58 4.82 -8.44 7.91
CA ALA A 58 5.76 -7.32 7.88
C ALA A 58 7.21 -7.77 7.62
N ASN A 59 7.83 -7.18 6.61
CA ASN A 59 9.26 -7.33 6.38
C ASN A 59 10.06 -6.87 7.60
N ARG A 60 11.21 -7.51 7.83
CA ARG A 60 12.06 -7.24 8.99
C ARG A 60 12.64 -5.82 9.00
N ASN A 61 12.69 -5.09 7.90
CA ASN A 61 13.13 -3.69 7.89
C ASN A 61 12.01 -2.70 8.26
N LEU A 62 10.80 -3.19 8.54
CA LEU A 62 9.69 -2.37 8.97
C LEU A 62 9.46 -2.55 10.46
N ARG A 63 9.21 -1.45 11.18
CA ARG A 63 8.74 -1.49 12.55
C ARG A 63 7.29 -1.02 12.61
N LEU A 64 6.43 -1.88 13.13
CA LEU A 64 5.04 -1.57 13.43
C LEU A 64 4.91 -1.00 14.86
N SER A 65 4.11 0.06 15.01
CA SER A 65 3.82 0.70 16.29
C SER A 65 2.38 1.23 16.34
N GLU A 66 2.00 1.82 17.48
CA GLU A 66 0.66 2.42 17.71
C GLU A 66 -0.52 1.50 17.35
N PHE A 67 -0.51 0.29 17.95
CA PHE A 67 -1.49 -0.75 17.66
C PHE A 67 -1.46 -1.18 16.18
N ASN A 68 -0.25 -1.27 15.61
CA ASN A 68 0.03 -1.63 14.23
C ASN A 68 -0.65 -0.72 13.19
N ARG A 69 -0.77 0.57 13.50
CA ARG A 69 -1.28 1.57 12.55
C ARG A 69 -0.18 2.47 12.00
N VAL A 70 0.94 2.53 12.70
CA VAL A 70 2.12 3.25 12.27
C VAL A 70 3.16 2.25 11.81
N VAL A 71 3.81 2.56 10.71
CA VAL A 71 4.95 1.82 10.19
C VAL A 71 6.10 2.77 9.92
N THR A 72 7.27 2.42 10.45
CA THR A 72 8.51 3.13 10.22
C THR A 72 9.49 2.23 9.49
N TRP A 73 10.23 2.79 8.55
CA TRP A 73 11.38 2.10 7.97
C TRP A 73 12.54 2.18 8.96
N GLU A 74 13.06 1.02 9.34
CA GLU A 74 14.24 0.90 10.20
C GLU A 74 15.35 0.27 9.36
N GLY A 75 16.54 0.89 9.36
CA GLY A 75 17.70 0.34 8.65
C GLY A 75 18.24 -0.97 9.27
N CYS A 76 17.71 -1.38 10.42
CA CYS A 76 18.04 -2.62 11.10
C CYS A 76 16.87 -3.60 11.12
N MET A 77 17.18 -4.90 11.04
CA MET A 77 16.19 -5.96 11.10
C MET A 77 15.50 -6.01 12.47
N GLN A 78 14.19 -5.82 12.46
CA GLN A 78 13.31 -5.99 13.60
C GLN A 78 13.23 -7.46 14.03
N PRO A 79 13.06 -7.73 15.33
CA PRO A 79 13.09 -9.08 15.92
C PRO A 79 11.78 -9.84 15.72
N TYR A 80 11.23 -9.81 14.51
CA TYR A 80 10.06 -10.62 14.16
C TYR A 80 10.44 -12.10 14.02
N ALA A 81 9.58 -13.01 14.48
CA ALA A 81 9.79 -14.44 14.30
C ALA A 81 9.66 -14.84 12.83
N ASP A 82 10.30 -15.93 12.41
CA ASP A 82 10.08 -16.45 11.05
C ASP A 82 8.62 -16.87 10.87
N HIS A 83 8.06 -16.52 9.72
CA HIS A 83 6.67 -16.81 9.39
C HIS A 83 6.51 -16.98 7.87
N PRO A 84 5.76 -17.99 7.39
CA PRO A 84 5.62 -18.26 5.95
C PRO A 84 4.98 -17.10 5.16
N GLU A 85 4.14 -16.31 5.82
CA GLU A 85 3.51 -15.13 5.21
C GLU A 85 4.39 -13.87 5.23
N ARG A 86 5.63 -13.93 5.74
CA ARG A 86 6.50 -12.76 5.87
C ARG A 86 7.11 -12.38 4.54
N PHE A 87 7.08 -11.09 4.20
CA PHE A 87 7.85 -10.58 3.05
C PHE A 87 9.34 -10.54 3.37
N ASN A 88 10.15 -11.18 2.54
CA ASN A 88 11.60 -11.20 2.73
C ASN A 88 12.35 -10.18 1.86
N SER A 89 11.86 -9.85 0.65
CA SER A 89 12.59 -8.98 -0.29
C SER A 89 12.55 -7.49 -0.02
N ASN A 90 11.36 -6.95 0.27
CA ASN A 90 11.13 -5.51 0.27
C ASN A 90 10.36 -5.13 1.51
N GLY A 91 10.42 -3.85 1.88
CA GLY A 91 9.70 -3.25 3.01
C GLY A 91 8.18 -3.31 2.85
N GLN A 92 7.62 -4.51 2.87
CA GLN A 92 6.22 -4.80 2.60
C GLN A 92 5.52 -5.40 3.80
N VAL A 93 4.23 -5.13 3.88
CA VAL A 93 3.33 -5.62 4.91
C VAL A 93 1.93 -5.78 4.26
N LEU A 94 1.02 -6.46 4.95
CA LEU A 94 -0.40 -6.53 4.62
C LEU A 94 -1.19 -6.13 5.86
N CYS A 95 -2.41 -5.65 5.67
CA CYS A 95 -3.37 -5.56 6.76
C CYS A 95 -3.89 -6.94 7.19
N THR A 96 -4.30 -7.02 8.46
CA THR A 96 -4.97 -8.19 9.03
C THR A 96 -6.31 -8.38 8.36
N GLU A 97 -7.04 -7.27 8.21
CA GLU A 97 -8.38 -7.21 7.63
C GLU A 97 -8.34 -7.46 6.12
N GLY A 98 -9.36 -8.14 5.66
CA GLY A 98 -9.68 -8.25 4.25
C GLY A 98 -10.78 -7.26 3.90
N LEU A 99 -10.59 -6.45 2.87
CA LEU A 99 -11.57 -5.45 2.44
C LEU A 99 -12.68 -6.12 1.64
N THR A 100 -13.93 -5.77 1.97
CA THR A 100 -15.15 -6.23 1.28
C THR A 100 -16.13 -5.06 1.22
N GLY A 101 -16.63 -4.73 0.03
CA GLY A 101 -17.52 -3.58 -0.18
C GLY A 101 -16.83 -2.22 -0.04
N CYS A 102 -17.59 -1.13 -0.05
CA CYS A 102 -17.07 0.24 0.07
C CYS A 102 -16.25 0.40 1.36
N CYS A 103 -15.04 0.92 1.25
CA CYS A 103 -14.11 0.95 2.37
C CYS A 103 -13.16 2.14 2.28
N TYR A 104 -13.30 3.11 3.18
CA TYR A 104 -12.54 4.35 3.16
C TYR A 104 -11.46 4.36 4.26
N TRP A 105 -10.21 4.72 3.93
CA TRP A 105 -9.16 4.95 4.92
C TRP A 105 -8.18 5.99 4.39
N GLU A 106 -7.61 6.80 5.27
CA GLU A 106 -6.57 7.75 4.87
C GLU A 106 -5.20 7.22 5.28
N VAL A 107 -4.13 7.68 4.62
CA VAL A 107 -2.79 7.48 5.15
C VAL A 107 -2.01 8.78 5.14
N GLU A 108 -1.35 9.06 6.24
CA GLU A 108 -0.36 10.13 6.29
C GLU A 108 1.01 9.49 6.10
N TRP A 109 1.89 10.09 5.28
CA TRP A 109 3.28 9.66 5.21
C TRP A 109 4.25 10.84 5.30
N SER A 110 5.49 10.51 5.63
CA SER A 110 6.61 11.44 5.58
C SER A 110 7.79 10.69 4.99
N GLY A 111 8.51 11.29 4.03
CA GLY A 111 9.64 10.63 3.39
C GLY A 111 9.82 10.98 1.91
N GLN A 112 10.81 10.35 1.29
CA GLN A 112 11.21 10.66 -0.09
C GLN A 112 10.43 9.89 -1.14
N GLN A 113 9.96 8.69 -0.82
CA GLN A 113 9.20 7.83 -1.73
C GLN A 113 8.09 7.15 -0.94
N PHE A 114 7.01 6.78 -1.60
CA PHE A 114 5.95 6.02 -0.95
C PHE A 114 5.29 5.04 -1.92
N GLY A 115 4.67 4.01 -1.37
CA GLY A 115 3.87 3.05 -2.11
C GLY A 115 2.63 2.70 -1.30
N ILE A 116 1.51 2.50 -1.98
CA ILE A 116 0.28 1.93 -1.42
C ILE A 116 -0.21 0.90 -2.42
N ALA A 117 -0.71 -0.22 -1.92
CA ALA A 117 -1.18 -1.28 -2.79
C ALA A 117 -2.39 -2.00 -2.22
N LEU A 118 -3.21 -2.50 -3.13
CA LEU A 118 -4.18 -3.56 -2.92
C LEU A 118 -3.55 -4.85 -3.40
N ALA A 119 -3.63 -5.91 -2.60
CA ALA A 119 -3.15 -7.22 -3.00
C ALA A 119 -4.08 -8.33 -2.53
N TYR A 120 -4.16 -9.40 -3.30
CA TYR A 120 -4.73 -10.65 -2.80
C TYR A 120 -3.77 -11.29 -1.81
N LYS A 121 -4.33 -11.97 -0.79
CA LYS A 121 -3.53 -12.68 0.22
C LYS A 121 -2.50 -13.63 -0.41
N GLY A 122 -2.87 -14.30 -1.50
CA GLY A 122 -2.02 -15.25 -2.23
C GLY A 122 -0.91 -14.63 -3.10
N ILE A 123 -0.58 -13.34 -2.95
CA ILE A 123 0.65 -12.77 -3.52
C ILE A 123 1.89 -13.50 -2.97
N GLY A 124 2.96 -13.61 -3.76
CA GLY A 124 4.17 -14.32 -3.37
C GLY A 124 4.87 -13.72 -2.14
N ARG A 125 5.71 -14.54 -1.50
CA ARG A 125 6.59 -14.16 -0.37
C ARG A 125 8.07 -14.44 -0.62
N GLN A 126 8.36 -15.13 -1.74
CA GLN A 126 9.69 -15.55 -2.09
C GLN A 126 10.60 -14.36 -2.36
N GLU A 127 11.82 -14.43 -1.82
CA GLU A 127 12.81 -13.40 -2.01
C GLU A 127 13.29 -13.36 -3.48
N GLY A 128 13.42 -12.16 -4.05
CA GLY A 128 13.94 -11.92 -5.39
C GLY A 128 12.95 -12.20 -6.52
N SER A 129 11.70 -12.56 -6.20
CA SER A 129 10.65 -12.78 -7.19
C SER A 129 9.74 -11.56 -7.34
N ASN A 130 9.45 -11.20 -8.59
CA ASN A 130 8.44 -10.20 -8.95
C ASN A 130 7.05 -10.58 -8.41
N ASP A 131 6.78 -11.88 -8.23
CA ASP A 131 5.53 -12.37 -7.64
C ASP A 131 5.30 -11.89 -6.20
N SER A 132 6.38 -11.44 -5.52
CA SER A 132 6.30 -10.89 -4.16
C SER A 132 6.19 -9.36 -4.12
N MET A 133 6.40 -8.67 -5.24
CA MET A 133 6.50 -7.21 -5.29
C MET A 133 5.19 -6.57 -5.74
N TYR A 134 4.69 -5.59 -5.00
CA TYR A 134 3.44 -4.93 -5.40
C TYR A 134 3.51 -4.22 -6.75
N GLY A 135 2.49 -4.50 -7.56
CA GLY A 135 2.32 -4.02 -8.92
C GLY A 135 3.14 -4.79 -9.97
N GLN A 136 3.96 -5.76 -9.57
CA GLN A 136 4.79 -6.58 -10.48
C GLN A 136 4.22 -7.99 -10.71
N ASN A 137 2.95 -8.18 -10.37
CA ASN A 137 2.19 -9.41 -10.56
C ASN A 137 0.72 -9.09 -10.82
N ASP A 138 -0.02 -10.10 -11.25
CA ASP A 138 -1.45 -10.06 -11.51
C ASP A 138 -2.32 -10.04 -10.24
N LYS A 139 -1.70 -10.17 -9.06
CA LYS A 139 -2.37 -10.22 -7.76
C LYS A 139 -2.32 -8.92 -6.97
N SER A 140 -1.73 -7.87 -7.54
CA SER A 140 -1.59 -6.59 -6.85
C SER A 140 -1.67 -5.38 -7.78
N TRP A 141 -2.17 -4.29 -7.23
CA TRP A 141 -2.25 -2.97 -7.84
C TRP A 141 -1.58 -1.98 -6.90
N CYS A 142 -0.61 -1.22 -7.41
CA CYS A 142 0.19 -0.33 -6.57
C CYS A 142 0.22 1.09 -7.13
N PHE A 143 0.00 2.07 -6.26
CA PHE A 143 0.29 3.47 -6.51
C PHE A 143 1.60 3.83 -5.83
N LYS A 144 2.53 4.45 -6.57
CA LYS A 144 3.86 4.80 -6.08
C LYS A 144 4.17 6.27 -6.34
N TYR A 145 4.86 6.87 -5.39
CA TYR A 145 5.55 8.16 -5.56
C TYR A 145 7.06 7.95 -5.50
N ASN A 146 7.76 8.38 -6.54
CA ASN A 146 9.20 8.36 -6.64
C ASN A 146 9.72 9.61 -7.37
N PRO A 147 10.05 10.70 -6.65
CA PRO A 147 10.51 11.95 -7.23
C PRO A 147 11.95 11.89 -7.78
N GLY A 148 12.67 10.80 -7.56
CA GLY A 148 14.03 10.56 -8.06
C GLY A 148 14.10 9.60 -9.25
N GLY A 149 12.97 9.29 -9.89
CA GLY A 149 12.93 8.44 -11.07
C GLY A 149 13.71 9.03 -12.26
N TYR A 150 14.17 8.17 -13.18
CA TYR A 150 14.84 8.59 -14.43
C TYR A 150 13.95 9.46 -15.34
N TYR A 151 12.65 9.54 -15.06
CA TYR A 151 11.65 10.25 -15.82
C TYR A 151 11.06 11.42 -15.01
N SER A 152 10.51 12.43 -15.69
CA SER A 152 9.90 13.64 -15.09
C SER A 152 8.57 13.40 -14.34
N TYR A 153 8.22 12.14 -14.08
CA TYR A 153 6.95 11.74 -13.46
C TYR A 153 7.25 11.23 -12.06
N ASN A 154 6.65 11.87 -11.07
CA ASN A 154 6.87 11.48 -9.69
C ASN A 154 5.85 10.44 -9.23
N TYR A 155 4.76 10.21 -9.95
CA TYR A 155 3.71 9.26 -9.57
C TYR A 155 3.52 8.20 -10.64
N SER A 156 3.25 6.97 -10.21
CA SER A 156 2.99 5.86 -11.10
C SER A 156 1.99 4.87 -10.53
N PHE A 157 1.28 4.20 -11.43
CA PHE A 157 0.44 3.04 -11.14
C PHE A 157 1.08 1.80 -11.75
N CYS A 158 1.15 0.73 -10.97
CA CYS A 158 1.76 -0.52 -11.37
C CYS A 158 0.78 -1.68 -11.17
N HIS A 159 0.65 -2.54 -12.18
CA HIS A 159 -0.07 -3.81 -12.11
C HIS A 159 0.52 -4.77 -13.15
N ASN A 160 0.74 -6.04 -12.78
CA ASN A 160 1.24 -7.06 -13.69
C ASN A 160 2.50 -6.65 -14.49
N ASN A 161 3.45 -5.97 -13.83
CA ASN A 161 4.67 -5.38 -14.43
C ASN A 161 4.42 -4.24 -15.43
N GLU A 162 3.18 -3.90 -15.72
CA GLU A 162 2.84 -2.72 -16.49
C GLU A 162 2.84 -1.50 -15.57
N THR A 163 3.38 -0.39 -16.07
CA THR A 163 3.46 0.86 -15.32
C THR A 163 2.90 2.01 -16.13
N ILE A 164 1.95 2.73 -15.54
CA ILE A 164 1.39 3.96 -16.07
C ILE A 164 1.97 5.12 -15.25
N GLN A 165 2.72 5.99 -15.90
CA GLN A 165 3.27 7.20 -15.28
C GLN A 165 2.21 8.30 -15.28
N VAL A 166 2.10 9.04 -14.19
CA VAL A 166 1.13 10.12 -14.04
C VAL A 166 1.87 11.43 -13.86
N GLN A 167 1.65 12.36 -14.80
CA GLN A 167 2.04 13.75 -14.61
C GLN A 167 1.01 14.40 -13.74
N THR A 168 1.49 15.10 -12.73
CA THR A 168 0.62 16.01 -12.01
C THR A 168 1.38 17.25 -11.56
N THR A 169 0.63 18.34 -11.52
CA THR A 169 1.04 19.65 -11.02
C THR A 169 0.35 19.97 -9.69
N PHE A 170 -0.14 18.97 -8.93
CA PHE A 170 -0.85 19.22 -7.68
C PHE A 170 0.01 20.06 -6.72
N THR A 171 -0.54 21.20 -6.31
CA THR A 171 0.01 22.09 -5.28
C THR A 171 -0.63 21.87 -3.91
N GLU A 172 -1.63 20.98 -3.83
CA GLU A 172 -2.41 20.63 -2.65
C GLU A 172 -2.43 19.11 -2.42
N PRO A 173 -2.78 18.63 -1.21
CA PRO A 173 -2.98 17.21 -0.90
C PRO A 173 -3.87 16.50 -1.93
N LEU A 174 -3.41 15.37 -2.48
CA LEU A 174 -4.30 14.55 -3.30
C LEU A 174 -5.31 13.79 -2.43
N TYR A 175 -6.50 13.60 -2.99
CA TYR A 175 -7.51 12.66 -2.50
C TYR A 175 -7.66 11.46 -3.45
N PRO A 176 -6.59 10.70 -3.79
CA PRO A 176 -6.68 9.72 -4.85
C PRO A 176 -7.53 8.55 -4.38
N GLY A 177 -8.66 8.34 -5.04
CA GLY A 177 -9.53 7.21 -4.77
C GLY A 177 -9.18 6.03 -5.65
N ILE A 178 -9.15 4.81 -5.09
CA ILE A 178 -9.01 3.59 -5.89
C ILE A 178 -10.39 2.95 -6.03
N TYR A 179 -10.84 2.85 -7.26
CA TYR A 179 -12.11 2.28 -7.64
C TYR A 179 -11.91 0.86 -8.16
N LEU A 180 -12.45 -0.15 -7.48
CA LEU A 180 -12.41 -1.54 -7.94
C LEU A 180 -13.76 -1.95 -8.55
N TYR A 181 -13.73 -2.42 -9.81
CA TYR A 181 -14.92 -2.94 -10.51
C TYR A 181 -14.53 -4.04 -11.51
N GLY A 182 -15.13 -5.23 -11.38
CA GLY A 182 -14.95 -6.33 -12.33
C GLY A 182 -13.50 -6.72 -12.59
N GLY A 183 -12.65 -6.73 -11.55
CA GLY A 183 -11.21 -7.01 -11.66
C GLY A 183 -10.36 -5.86 -12.21
N THR A 184 -10.96 -4.70 -12.47
CA THR A 184 -10.26 -3.48 -12.89
C THR A 184 -10.12 -2.52 -11.71
N ALA A 185 -8.96 -1.88 -11.57
CA ALA A 185 -8.76 -0.74 -10.69
C ALA A 185 -8.74 0.56 -11.51
N LYS A 186 -9.55 1.56 -11.14
CA LYS A 186 -9.51 2.92 -11.69
C LYS A 186 -9.16 3.91 -10.59
N LEU A 187 -8.48 4.99 -10.93
CA LEU A 187 -8.28 6.10 -10.00
C LEU A 187 -9.37 7.15 -10.21
N CYS A 188 -9.87 7.74 -9.13
CA CYS A 188 -10.71 8.94 -9.15
C CYS A 188 -10.09 10.06 -8.30
#